data_AF-A0A838NFQ7-F1
#
_entry.id   AF-A0A838NFQ7-F1
#
_cell.length_a   1.000
_cell.length_b   1.000
_cell.length_c   1.000
_cell.angle_alpha   90.00
_cell.angle_beta   90.00
_cell.angle_gamma   90.00
#
_symmetry.space_group_name_H-M   'P 1'
#
loop_
_entity.id
_entity.type
_entity.pdbx_description
1 polymer ?
#
loop_
_entity_poly.entity_id
_entity_poly.type
_entity_poly.pdbx_seq_one_letter_code
_entity_poly.pdbx_strand_id
1 'polypeptide(L)'
;MTQPSNDWRASWETEDNYWHENFSGRPYALGPDYYDRFRPAYRYGFESGVHGLGRAWEDAEPDLREGWDRYEHRGAEPSTWDEIKDAVRDAWDRVVGQRPSETAEQPRDPKVRE
;
A
#
# COMPACT_ATOMS: atom_id res chain seq x y z
N MET A 1 -19.26 -18.62 -14.12
CA MET A 1 -19.47 -17.58 -13.09
C MET A 1 -18.29 -16.63 -13.20
N THR A 2 -18.46 -15.53 -13.94
CA THR A 2 -17.38 -14.56 -14.17
C THR A 2 -17.21 -13.75 -12.89
N GLN A 3 -16.10 -13.99 -12.18
CA GLN A 3 -15.70 -13.16 -11.05
C GLN A 3 -15.57 -11.71 -11.55
N PRO A 4 -16.11 -10.71 -10.82
CA PRO A 4 -15.99 -9.32 -11.22
C PRO A 4 -14.52 -8.94 -11.29
N SER A 5 -14.13 -8.27 -12.37
CA SER A 5 -12.80 -7.74 -12.63
C SER A 5 -12.31 -6.96 -11.41
N ASN A 6 -11.49 -7.60 -10.59
CA ASN A 6 -10.99 -7.04 -9.35
C ASN A 6 -9.47 -6.83 -9.44
N ASP A 7 -9.01 -6.33 -10.58
CA ASP A 7 -7.61 -6.08 -10.92
C ASP A 7 -6.89 -5.11 -9.95
N TRP A 8 -7.62 -4.46 -9.05
CA TRP A 8 -7.09 -3.61 -7.99
C TRP A 8 -6.86 -4.33 -6.64
N ARG A 9 -7.56 -5.45 -6.37
CA ARG A 9 -7.25 -6.32 -5.21
C ARG A 9 -6.04 -7.21 -5.47
N ALA A 10 -5.84 -7.63 -6.72
CA ALA A 10 -4.65 -8.37 -7.11
C ALA A 10 -3.36 -7.56 -6.85
N SER A 11 -3.41 -6.23 -7.02
CA SER A 11 -2.32 -5.34 -6.61
C SER A 11 -2.19 -5.21 -5.10
N TRP A 12 -3.29 -5.07 -4.34
CA TRP A 12 -3.24 -4.99 -2.88
C TRP A 12 -2.72 -6.28 -2.22
N GLU A 13 -3.18 -7.46 -2.63
CA GLU A 13 -2.72 -8.75 -2.07
C GLU A 13 -1.22 -9.00 -2.35
N THR A 14 -0.74 -8.55 -3.51
CA THR A 14 0.69 -8.62 -3.85
C THR A 14 1.51 -7.66 -2.98
N GLU A 15 1.03 -6.43 -2.80
CA GLU A 15 1.69 -5.43 -1.96
C GLU A 15 1.65 -5.83 -0.49
N ASP A 16 0.55 -6.41 -0.02
CA ASP A 16 0.38 -6.99 1.32
C ASP A 16 1.40 -8.09 1.58
N ASN A 17 1.57 -9.05 0.68
CA ASN A 17 2.55 -10.11 0.89
C ASN A 17 3.99 -9.54 0.94
N TYR A 18 4.30 -8.56 0.09
CA TYR A 18 5.58 -7.86 0.11
C TYR A 18 5.82 -7.16 1.44
N TRP A 19 4.83 -6.40 1.94
CA TRP A 19 4.94 -5.73 3.24
C TRP A 19 4.99 -6.75 4.37
N HIS A 20 4.26 -7.86 4.34
CA HIS A 20 4.35 -8.88 5.36
C HIS A 20 5.79 -9.43 5.53
N GLU A 21 6.51 -9.61 4.42
CA GLU A 21 7.91 -10.07 4.42
C GLU A 21 8.91 -8.95 4.74
N ASN A 22 8.68 -7.72 4.27
CA ASN A 22 9.63 -6.60 4.41
C ASN A 22 9.41 -5.74 5.66
N PHE A 23 8.20 -5.74 6.21
CA PHE A 23 7.81 -4.93 7.36
C PHE A 23 8.66 -5.28 8.57
N SER A 24 8.95 -6.57 8.80
CA SER A 24 9.74 -7.05 9.95
C SER A 24 11.15 -6.45 10.06
N GLY A 25 11.69 -5.87 8.98
CA GLY A 25 13.00 -5.21 8.98
C GLY A 25 12.95 -3.70 9.24
N ARG A 26 11.77 -3.10 9.36
CA ARG A 26 11.60 -1.65 9.52
C ARG A 26 11.78 -1.24 10.99
N PRO A 27 12.38 -0.06 11.27
CA PRO A 27 12.60 0.41 12.64
C PRO A 27 11.30 0.67 13.43
N TYR A 28 10.18 0.84 12.72
CA TYR A 28 8.84 0.99 13.30
C TYR A 28 8.08 -0.34 13.47
N ALA A 29 8.65 -1.47 13.00
CA ALA A 29 8.07 -2.79 13.16
C ALA A 29 8.52 -3.44 14.47
N LEU A 30 7.82 -3.11 15.55
CA LEU A 30 8.15 -3.59 16.90
C LEU A 30 7.65 -5.02 17.19
N GLY A 31 6.98 -5.68 16.23
CA GLY A 31 6.55 -7.08 16.36
C GLY A 31 5.56 -7.52 15.27
N PRO A 32 5.19 -8.82 15.23
CA PRO A 32 4.26 -9.36 14.23
C PRO A 32 2.85 -8.76 14.34
N ASP A 33 2.39 -8.40 15.53
CA ASP A 33 1.11 -7.70 15.74
C ASP A 33 1.07 -6.29 15.15
N TYR A 34 2.23 -5.63 14.99
CA TYR A 34 2.27 -4.32 14.36
C TYR A 34 1.91 -4.40 12.88
N TYR A 35 2.16 -5.55 12.22
CA TYR A 35 1.77 -5.72 10.83
C TYR A 35 0.26 -5.54 10.66
N ASP A 36 -0.54 -6.23 11.48
CA ASP A 36 -2.01 -6.15 11.41
C ASP A 36 -2.51 -4.72 11.70
N ARG A 37 -1.81 -4.02 12.61
CA ARG A 37 -2.05 -2.62 12.97
C ARG A 37 -1.71 -1.62 11.86
N PHE A 38 -0.68 -1.88 11.05
CA PHE A 38 -0.29 -1.03 9.92
C PHE A 38 -0.88 -1.47 8.58
N ARG A 39 -1.43 -2.68 8.50
CA ARG A 39 -2.12 -3.21 7.33
C ARG A 39 -3.16 -2.24 6.74
N PRO A 40 -4.07 -1.65 7.53
CA PRO A 40 -5.01 -0.65 7.00
C PRO A 40 -4.33 0.64 6.57
N ALA A 41 -3.17 1.00 7.15
CA ALA A 41 -2.41 2.18 6.76
C ALA A 41 -1.72 2.00 5.40
N TYR A 42 -1.06 0.86 5.18
CA TYR A 42 -0.49 0.52 3.86
C TYR A 42 -1.57 0.54 2.79
N ARG A 43 -2.76 0.01 3.09
CA ARG A 43 -3.90 0.02 2.18
C ARG A 43 -4.35 1.41 1.85
N TYR A 44 -4.52 2.24 2.87
CA TYR A 44 -4.93 3.61 2.72
C TYR A 44 -3.92 4.43 1.90
N GLY A 45 -2.62 4.26 2.14
CA GLY A 45 -1.56 4.90 1.36
C GLY A 45 -1.51 4.44 -0.09
N PHE A 46 -1.73 3.14 -0.34
CA PHE A 46 -1.82 2.60 -1.69
C PHE A 46 -3.04 3.17 -2.44
N GLU A 47 -4.23 3.08 -1.85
CA GLU A 47 -5.49 3.59 -2.42
C GLU A 47 -5.37 5.09 -2.72
N SER A 48 -4.82 5.86 -1.78
CA SER A 48 -4.68 7.31 -1.94
C SER A 48 -3.55 7.71 -2.90
N GLY A 49 -2.47 6.93 -2.98
CA GLY A 49 -1.38 7.14 -3.92
C GLY A 49 -1.83 7.04 -5.38
N VAL A 50 -2.79 6.17 -5.68
CA VAL A 50 -3.38 6.06 -7.02
C VAL A 50 -4.09 7.37 -7.42
N HIS A 51 -4.74 8.04 -6.48
CA HIS A 51 -5.41 9.32 -6.70
C HIS A 51 -4.45 10.52 -6.62
N GLY A 52 -3.32 10.37 -5.91
CA GLY A 52 -2.30 11.39 -5.69
C GLY A 52 -1.19 11.42 -6.74
N LEU A 53 -1.30 10.66 -7.85
CA LEU A 53 -0.30 10.65 -8.92
C LEU A 53 -0.03 12.06 -9.45
N GLY A 54 1.22 12.51 -9.32
CA GLY A 54 1.66 13.84 -9.74
C GLY A 54 1.52 14.94 -8.68
N ARG A 55 1.10 14.62 -7.45
CA ARG A 55 1.23 15.50 -6.28
C ARG A 55 2.45 15.13 -5.44
N ALA A 56 2.97 16.08 -4.68
CA ALA A 56 3.99 15.84 -3.67
C ALA A 56 3.36 15.33 -2.37
N TRP A 57 4.10 14.52 -1.61
CA TRP A 57 3.68 14.04 -0.28
C TRP A 57 3.27 15.21 0.64
N GLU A 58 4.01 16.32 0.63
CA GLU A 58 3.74 17.49 1.47
C GLU A 58 2.36 18.12 1.22
N ASP A 59 1.84 18.03 -0.01
CA ASP A 59 0.51 18.53 -0.37
C ASP A 59 -0.59 17.50 -0.04
N ALA A 60 -0.28 16.21 -0.16
CA ALA A 60 -1.20 15.13 0.12
C ALA A 60 -1.32 14.82 1.62
N GLU A 61 -0.25 14.94 2.40
CA GLU A 61 -0.19 14.62 3.84
C GLU A 61 -1.36 15.19 4.67
N PRO A 62 -1.72 16.48 4.58
CA PRO A 62 -2.84 17.02 5.35
C PRO A 62 -4.18 16.38 4.94
N ASP A 63 -4.41 16.15 3.65
CA ASP A 63 -5.64 15.53 3.14
C ASP A 63 -5.73 14.05 3.55
N LEU A 64 -4.61 13.33 3.47
CA LEU A 64 -4.48 11.95 3.92
C LEU A 64 -4.69 11.81 5.43
N ARG A 65 -4.17 12.75 6.21
CA ARG A 65 -4.37 12.78 7.66
C ARG A 65 -5.85 12.94 8.01
N GLU A 66 -6.53 13.88 7.36
CA GLU A 66 -7.96 14.09 7.57
C GLU A 66 -8.79 12.89 7.11
N GLY A 67 -8.41 12.26 5.99
CA GLY A 67 -9.06 11.05 5.50
C GLY A 67 -8.84 9.85 6.40
N TRP A 68 -7.65 9.70 7.00
CA TRP A 68 -7.38 8.68 8.02
C TRP A 68 -8.24 8.87 9.26
N ASP A 69 -8.46 10.10 9.72
CA ASP A 69 -9.35 10.35 10.87
C ASP A 69 -10.81 9.92 10.61
N ARG A 70 -11.21 9.87 9.34
CA ARG A 70 -12.55 9.43 8.91
C ARG A 70 -12.58 7.98 8.40
N TYR A 71 -11.43 7.31 8.33
CA TYR A 71 -11.33 5.99 7.74
C TYR A 71 -11.97 4.93 8.65
N GLU A 72 -12.95 4.21 8.12
CA GLU A 72 -13.74 3.21 8.85
C GLU A 72 -12.99 1.88 9.04
N HIS A 73 -11.96 1.60 8.22
CA HIS A 73 -11.21 0.34 8.26
C HIS A 73 -9.94 0.38 9.13
N ARG A 74 -9.81 1.35 10.04
CA ARG A 74 -8.64 1.48 10.93
C ARG A 74 -8.52 0.37 11.97
N GLY A 75 -9.53 -0.48 12.09
CA GLY A 75 -9.57 -1.56 13.08
C GLY A 75 -10.13 -1.13 14.42
N ALA A 76 -10.19 -2.09 15.36
CA ALA A 76 -10.72 -1.89 16.71
C ALA A 76 -9.83 -1.00 17.59
N GLU A 77 -8.52 -0.97 17.30
CA GLU A 77 -7.54 -0.08 17.92
C GLU A 77 -6.94 0.83 16.85
N PRO A 78 -7.53 2.03 16.64
CA PRO A 78 -7.04 2.93 15.61
C PRO A 78 -5.67 3.49 16.00
N SER A 79 -4.66 3.17 15.22
CA SER A 79 -3.33 3.78 15.31
C SER A 79 -3.39 5.27 15.01
N THR A 80 -2.56 6.05 15.69
CA THR A 80 -2.48 7.49 15.44
C THR A 80 -1.86 7.77 14.08
N TRP A 81 -2.20 8.92 13.49
CA TRP A 81 -1.60 9.36 12.22
C TRP A 81 -0.06 9.36 12.29
N ASP A 82 0.52 9.79 13.42
CA ASP A 82 1.98 9.87 13.54
C ASP A 82 2.67 8.50 13.54
N GLU A 83 2.00 7.47 14.09
CA GLU A 83 2.50 6.09 14.02
C GLU A 83 2.43 5.55 12.59
N ILE A 84 1.33 5.80 11.89
CA ILE A 84 1.06 5.20 10.59
C ILE A 84 1.56 6.01 9.39
N LYS A 85 1.88 7.30 9.55
CA LYS A 85 2.29 8.16 8.44
C LYS A 85 3.51 7.62 7.70
N ASP A 86 4.45 7.00 8.39
CA ASP A 86 5.64 6.41 7.78
C ASP A 86 5.26 5.25 6.87
N ALA A 87 4.37 4.37 7.34
CA ALA A 87 3.82 3.26 6.56
C ALA A 87 2.97 3.75 5.37
N VAL A 88 2.11 4.74 5.57
CA VAL A 88 1.30 5.36 4.50
C VAL A 88 2.21 5.99 3.45
N ARG A 89 3.26 6.70 3.87
CA ARG A 89 4.22 7.35 2.99
C ARG A 89 5.00 6.33 2.16
N ASP A 90 5.47 5.26 2.78
CA ASP A 90 6.16 4.16 2.10
C ASP A 90 5.28 3.53 0.99
N ALA A 91 3.99 3.26 1.29
CA ALA A 91 3.05 2.76 0.29
C ALA A 91 2.74 3.78 -0.82
N TRP A 92 2.51 5.04 -0.42
CA TRP A 92 2.21 6.13 -1.35
C TRP A 92 3.38 6.37 -2.32
N ASP A 93 4.61 6.42 -1.81
CA ASP A 93 5.83 6.62 -2.59
C ASP A 93 6.05 5.47 -3.57
N ARG A 94 5.80 4.22 -3.16
CA ARG A 94 5.82 3.08 -4.10
C ARG A 94 4.80 3.24 -5.22
N VAL A 95 3.58 3.69 -4.94
CA VAL A 95 2.54 3.85 -5.97
C VAL A 95 2.87 5.01 -6.91
N VAL A 96 3.31 6.15 -6.36
CA VAL A 96 3.66 7.33 -7.15
C VAL A 96 4.95 7.13 -7.94
N GLY A 97 5.93 6.44 -7.35
CA GLY A 97 7.18 6.06 -7.99
C GLY A 97 7.04 4.97 -9.05
N GLN A 98 5.93 4.20 -9.06
CA GLN A 98 5.70 3.10 -10.00
C GLN A 98 5.25 3.52 -11.42
N ARG A 99 5.21 4.81 -11.79
CA ARG A 99 4.89 5.22 -13.19
C ARG A 99 5.85 6.28 -13.77
N PRO A 100 6.40 6.13 -15.00
CA PRO A 100 6.31 5.02 -15.94
C PRO A 100 7.68 4.52 -16.44
N SER A 101 8.13 3.36 -15.97
CA SER A 101 8.98 2.48 -16.79
C SER A 101 8.55 1.01 -16.79
N GLU A 102 7.51 0.61 -16.04
CA GLU A 102 7.07 -0.79 -15.93
C GLU A 102 5.62 -1.02 -16.42
N THR A 103 5.36 -0.62 -17.67
CA THR A 103 4.67 -1.53 -18.62
C THR A 103 5.70 -2.32 -19.45
N ALA A 104 6.98 -2.27 -19.07
CA ALA A 104 7.98 -3.21 -19.53
C ALA A 104 7.71 -4.57 -18.88
N GLU A 105 7.12 -5.46 -19.68
CA GLU A 105 7.21 -6.91 -19.57
C GLU A 105 6.93 -7.50 -18.18
N GLN A 106 5.71 -8.00 -18.00
CA GLN A 106 5.59 -9.33 -17.44
C GLN A 106 6.28 -10.30 -18.43
N PRO A 107 7.47 -10.88 -18.15
CA PRO A 107 7.81 -12.14 -18.77
C PRO A 107 6.85 -13.16 -18.17
N ARG A 108 5.70 -13.30 -18.84
CA ARG A 108 4.87 -14.52 -18.78
C ARG A 108 5.86 -15.68 -18.95
N ASP A 109 6.02 -16.42 -17.88
CA ASP A 109 7.00 -17.48 -17.67
C ASP A 109 7.23 -18.36 -18.92
N PRO A 110 8.48 -18.74 -19.23
CA PRO A 110 8.83 -19.48 -20.43
C PRO A 110 8.49 -20.96 -20.25
N LYS A 111 7.29 -21.38 -20.64
CA LYS A 111 6.98 -22.81 -20.68
C LYS A 111 7.35 -23.43 -22.03
N VAL A 112 8.62 -23.81 -22.12
CA VAL A 112 9.13 -25.09 -22.66
C VAL A 112 8.55 -25.56 -24.00
N ARG A 113 9.36 -25.33 -25.05
CA ARG A 113 9.81 -26.29 -26.07
C ARG A 113 9.16 -27.69 -26.00
N GLU A 114 8.41 -28.08 -27.04
CA GLU A 114 8.54 -29.33 -27.82
C GLU A 114 7.53 -29.35 -28.98
#